data_AF-A0A662I575-F1
#
_entry.id   AF-A0A662I575-F1
#
_cell.length_a   1.000
_cell.length_b   1.000
_cell.length_c   1.000
_cell.angle_alpha   90.00
_cell.angle_beta   90.00
_cell.angle_gamma   90.00
#
_symmetry.space_group_name_H-M   'P 1'
#
loop_
_entity.id
_entity.type
_entity.pdbx_description
1 polymer ?
#
loop_
_entity_poly.entity_id
_entity_poly.type
_entity_poly.pdbx_seq_one_letter_code
_entity_poly.pdbx_strand_id
1 'polypeptide(L)'
;MREFEELEALKKKYDNEFKKLEVELEKAEKVWNEYKSFVQQINEYWIKKSKEIEAEINSLKGIIEFYNNMKIETAINSSIGIISEEEAAKKIEELDKEINKIKSVIDYLSLKLSNYNDIIRKHLSRIGIIRIEKKEDLVKKLKMLEEMKKRGEIDEITYIKLRSEIESLLKM
;
A
#
# COMPACT_ATOMS: atom_id res chain seq x y z
N MET A 1 -0.24 59.84 -34.83
CA MET A 1 0.70 59.96 -33.70
C MET A 1 0.05 59.52 -32.40
N ARG A 2 -1.05 60.13 -31.92
CA ARG A 2 -1.77 59.68 -30.70
C ARG A 2 -2.19 58.21 -30.67
N GLU A 3 -2.77 57.69 -31.75
CA GLU A 3 -3.17 56.27 -31.83
C GLU A 3 -1.98 55.31 -31.70
N PHE A 4 -0.80 55.71 -32.19
CA PHE A 4 0.42 54.89 -32.11
C PHE A 4 1.01 54.89 -30.69
N GLU A 5 0.92 56.03 -29.99
CA GLU A 5 1.28 56.16 -28.58
C GLU A 5 0.32 55.38 -27.67
N GLU A 6 -0.98 55.39 -27.98
CA GLU A 6 -2.00 54.60 -27.28
C GLU A 6 -1.78 53.09 -27.45
N LEU A 7 -1.40 52.63 -28.65
CA LEU A 7 -1.04 51.23 -28.91
C LEU A 7 0.23 50.80 -28.17
N GLU A 8 1.28 51.62 -28.15
CA GLU A 8 2.51 51.36 -27.38
C GLU A 8 2.26 51.34 -25.87
N ALA A 9 1.44 52.27 -25.36
CA ALA A 9 1.04 52.28 -23.95
C ALA A 9 0.23 51.02 -23.58
N LEU A 10 -0.67 50.57 -24.46
CA LEU A 10 -1.44 49.34 -24.28
C LEU A 10 -0.54 48.11 -24.26
N LYS A 11 0.40 48.01 -25.20
CA LYS A 11 1.39 46.93 -25.27
C LYS A 11 2.22 46.89 -23.98
N LYS A 12 2.78 48.03 -23.57
CA LYS A 12 3.58 48.15 -22.34
C LYS A 12 2.78 47.78 -21.08
N LYS A 13 1.49 48.14 -21.04
CA LYS A 13 0.58 47.75 -19.94
C LYS A 13 0.47 46.22 -19.85
N TYR A 14 0.19 45.54 -20.96
CA TYR A 14 0.04 44.08 -20.96
C TYR A 14 1.37 43.34 -20.80
N ASP A 15 2.48 43.85 -21.32
CA ASP A 15 3.83 43.30 -21.07
C ASP A 15 4.14 43.24 -19.57
N ASN A 16 3.76 44.27 -18.82
CA ASN A 16 3.94 44.27 -17.37
C ASN A 16 3.03 43.25 -16.66
N GLU A 17 1.80 43.06 -17.13
CA GLU A 17 0.89 42.04 -16.58
C GLU A 17 1.37 40.62 -16.93
N PHE A 18 1.89 40.39 -18.13
CA PHE A 18 2.50 39.12 -18.52
C PHE A 18 3.74 38.81 -17.69
N LYS A 19 4.64 39.78 -17.46
CA LYS A 19 5.81 39.60 -16.60
C LYS A 19 5.43 39.24 -15.16
N LYS A 20 4.37 39.87 -14.61
CA LYS A 20 3.86 39.49 -13.28
C LYS A 20 3.35 38.06 -13.28
N LEU A 21 2.60 37.66 -14.32
CA LEU A 21 2.09 36.31 -14.46
C LEU A 21 3.23 35.28 -14.58
N GLU A 22 4.27 35.56 -15.36
CA GLU A 22 5.47 34.71 -15.48
C GLU A 22 6.11 34.46 -14.11
N VAL A 23 6.32 35.51 -13.31
CA VAL A 23 6.89 35.38 -11.96
C VAL A 23 6.00 34.53 -11.04
N GLU A 24 4.68 34.68 -11.11
CA GLU A 24 3.77 33.85 -10.30
C GLU A 24 3.75 32.38 -10.76
N LEU A 25 3.84 32.13 -12.07
CA LEU A 25 3.95 30.77 -12.62
C LEU A 25 5.26 30.10 -12.23
N GLU A 26 6.38 30.83 -12.23
CA GLU A 26 7.67 30.31 -11.75
C GLU A 26 7.61 29.91 -10.27
N LYS A 27 6.94 30.71 -9.42
CA LYS A 27 6.71 30.37 -8.02
C LYS A 27 5.85 29.11 -7.87
N ALA A 28 4.77 29.00 -8.65
CA ALA A 28 3.92 27.83 -8.64
C ALA A 28 4.69 26.55 -9.03
N GLU A 29 5.51 26.64 -10.07
CA GLU A 29 6.36 25.53 -10.53
C GLU A 29 7.40 25.13 -9.47
N LYS A 30 7.99 26.10 -8.77
CA LYS A 30 8.92 25.82 -7.67
C LYS A 30 8.23 25.05 -6.53
N VAL A 31 7.09 25.52 -6.06
CA VAL A 31 6.31 24.86 -4.99
C VAL A 31 5.86 23.47 -5.42
N TRP A 32 5.48 23.30 -6.69
CA TRP A 32 5.12 22.00 -7.25
C TRP A 32 6.29 21.00 -7.22
N ASN A 33 7.48 21.44 -7.62
CA ASN A 33 8.67 20.59 -7.61
C ASN A 33 9.12 20.22 -6.20
N GLU A 34 9.01 21.14 -5.24
CA GLU A 34 9.27 20.87 -3.81
C GLU A 34 8.30 19.80 -3.28
N TYR A 35 7.00 19.95 -3.56
CA TYR A 35 5.99 18.96 -3.17
C TYR A 35 6.27 17.58 -3.80
N LYS A 36 6.63 17.53 -5.09
CA LYS A 36 6.99 16.29 -5.79
C LYS A 36 8.16 15.58 -5.13
N SER A 37 9.23 16.31 -4.83
CA SER A 37 10.41 15.75 -4.16
C SER A 37 10.07 15.23 -2.76
N PHE A 38 9.27 15.98 -2.00
CA PHE A 38 8.85 15.58 -0.65
C PHE A 38 8.03 14.28 -0.66
N VAL A 39 7.06 14.15 -1.57
CA VAL A 39 6.25 12.93 -1.71
C VAL A 39 7.13 11.74 -2.13
N GLN A 40 8.13 11.93 -2.99
CA GLN A 40 9.09 10.88 -3.36
C GLN A 40 9.88 10.38 -2.14
N GLN A 41 10.39 11.29 -1.31
CA GLN A 41 11.13 10.95 -0.09
C GLN A 41 10.26 10.15 0.89
N ILE A 42 9.00 10.56 1.09
CA ILE A 42 8.04 9.82 1.90
C ILE A 42 7.84 8.40 1.35
N ASN A 43 7.68 8.26 0.04
CA ASN A 43 7.48 6.96 -0.59
C ASN A 43 8.71 6.05 -0.44
N GLU A 44 9.92 6.57 -0.63
CA GLU A 44 11.15 5.80 -0.43
C GLU A 44 11.31 5.32 1.02
N TYR A 45 11.00 6.18 1.98
CA TYR A 45 10.94 5.81 3.39
C TYR A 45 9.91 4.71 3.64
N TRP A 46 8.71 4.88 3.09
CA TRP A 46 7.62 3.93 3.27
C TRP A 46 7.92 2.56 2.66
N ILE A 47 8.50 2.49 1.46
CA ILE A 47 8.89 1.22 0.83
C ILE A 47 9.84 0.41 1.72
N LYS A 48 10.77 1.09 2.42
CA LYS A 48 11.68 0.41 3.35
C LYS A 48 10.92 -0.08 4.59
N LYS A 49 10.12 0.80 5.20
CA LYS A 49 9.37 0.47 6.42
C LYS A 49 8.26 -0.55 6.22
N SER A 50 7.55 -0.54 5.10
CA SER A 50 6.51 -1.51 4.81
C SER A 50 7.09 -2.92 4.73
N LYS A 51 8.27 -3.08 4.11
CA LYS A 51 8.99 -4.37 4.05
C LYS A 51 9.43 -4.86 5.44
N GLU A 52 9.93 -3.96 6.29
CA GLU A 52 10.26 -4.30 7.67
C GLU A 52 9.00 -4.80 8.43
N ILE A 53 7.87 -4.08 8.31
CA ILE A 53 6.61 -4.47 8.95
C ILE A 53 6.08 -5.80 8.41
N GLU A 54 6.15 -6.03 7.10
CA GLU A 54 5.76 -7.30 6.46
C GLU A 54 6.60 -8.47 6.97
N ALA A 55 7.92 -8.26 7.15
CA ALA A 55 8.80 -9.27 7.72
C ALA A 55 8.42 -9.62 9.17
N GLU A 56 8.13 -8.60 10.00
CA GLU A 56 7.65 -8.81 11.36
C GLU A 56 6.33 -9.58 11.40
N ILE A 57 5.35 -9.22 10.55
CA ILE A 57 4.08 -9.95 10.43
C ILE A 57 4.33 -11.43 10.09
N ASN A 58 5.25 -11.72 9.16
CA ASN A 58 5.57 -13.09 8.78
C ASN A 58 6.27 -13.85 9.91
N SER A 59 7.14 -13.20 10.68
CA SER A 59 7.75 -13.80 11.87
C SER A 59 6.68 -14.17 12.91
N LEU A 60 5.75 -13.25 13.20
CA LEU A 60 4.63 -13.49 14.11
C LEU A 60 3.73 -14.66 13.64
N LYS A 61 3.49 -14.79 12.33
CA LYS A 61 2.77 -15.95 11.77
C LYS A 61 3.52 -17.25 12.01
N GLY A 62 4.85 -17.25 11.87
CA GLY A 62 5.68 -18.42 12.21
C GLY A 62 5.59 -18.81 13.69
N ILE A 63 5.51 -17.83 14.60
CA ILE A 63 5.29 -18.11 16.03
C ILE A 63 3.91 -18.75 16.27
N ILE A 64 2.86 -18.25 15.59
CA ILE A 64 1.52 -18.86 15.66
C ILE A 64 1.57 -20.32 15.18
N GLU A 65 2.26 -20.59 14.07
CA GLU A 65 2.41 -21.96 13.54
C GLU A 65 3.14 -22.86 14.54
N PHE A 66 4.20 -22.37 15.16
CA PHE A 66 4.91 -23.08 16.22
C PHE A 66 3.99 -23.42 17.40
N TYR A 67 3.19 -22.46 17.89
CA TYR A 67 2.23 -22.72 18.97
C TYR A 67 1.13 -23.69 18.55
N ASN A 68 0.64 -23.64 17.31
CA ASN A 68 -0.31 -24.63 16.81
C ASN A 68 0.29 -26.05 16.80
N ASN A 69 1.56 -26.21 16.42
CA ASN A 69 2.24 -27.49 16.48
C ASN A 69 2.40 -27.99 17.93
N MET A 70 2.73 -27.09 18.87
CA MET A 70 2.75 -27.43 20.29
C MET A 70 1.39 -27.88 20.83
N LYS A 71 0.29 -27.27 20.35
CA LYS A 71 -1.07 -27.71 20.71
C LYS A 71 -1.34 -29.12 20.20
N ILE A 72 -0.96 -29.43 18.96
CA ILE A 72 -1.09 -30.78 18.38
C ILE A 72 -0.31 -31.80 19.21
N GLU A 73 0.95 -31.52 19.53
CA GLU A 73 1.79 -32.40 20.35
C GLU A 73 1.19 -32.61 21.74
N THR A 74 0.68 -31.53 22.37
CA THR A 74 0.02 -31.61 23.68
C THR A 74 -1.22 -32.50 23.63
N ALA A 75 -2.04 -32.39 22.59
CA ALA A 75 -3.20 -33.26 22.39
C ALA A 75 -2.80 -34.73 22.18
N ILE A 76 -1.73 -35.00 21.41
CA ILE A 76 -1.19 -36.34 21.22
C ILE A 76 -0.73 -36.92 22.57
N ASN A 77 0.07 -36.18 23.33
CA ASN A 77 0.59 -36.62 24.64
C ASN A 77 -0.54 -36.96 25.62
N SER A 78 -1.64 -36.22 25.58
CA SER A 78 -2.86 -36.56 26.32
C SER A 78 -3.46 -37.88 25.85
N SER A 79 -3.61 -38.06 24.53
CA SER A 79 -4.27 -39.24 23.95
C SER A 79 -3.52 -40.56 24.21
N ILE A 80 -2.19 -40.48 24.38
CA ILE A 80 -1.34 -41.64 24.70
C ILE A 80 -1.04 -41.76 26.21
N GLY A 81 -1.67 -40.91 27.04
CA GLY A 81 -1.57 -40.98 28.50
C GLY A 81 -0.25 -40.49 29.10
N ILE A 82 0.56 -39.71 28.36
CA ILE A 82 1.77 -39.06 28.90
C ILE A 82 1.39 -37.92 29.86
N ILE A 83 0.32 -37.20 29.55
CA ILE A 83 -0.28 -36.17 30.42
C ILE A 83 -1.77 -36.42 30.59
N SER A 84 -2.37 -35.85 31.64
CA SER A 84 -3.81 -35.91 31.81
C SER A 84 -4.55 -34.98 30.84
N GLU A 85 -5.82 -35.29 30.55
CA GLU A 85 -6.68 -34.44 29.73
C GLU A 85 -6.85 -33.04 30.33
N GLU A 86 -6.89 -32.92 31.66
CA GLU A 86 -7.01 -31.63 32.34
C GLU A 86 -5.75 -30.78 32.17
N GLU A 87 -4.56 -31.38 32.28
CA GLU A 87 -3.28 -30.68 32.03
C GLU A 87 -3.16 -30.26 30.56
N ALA A 88 -3.57 -31.14 29.64
CA ALA A 88 -3.57 -30.83 28.21
C ALA A 88 -4.51 -29.66 27.89
N ALA A 89 -5.73 -29.67 28.45
CA ALA A 89 -6.72 -28.61 28.25
C ALA A 89 -6.20 -27.25 28.74
N LYS A 90 -5.61 -27.19 29.95
CA LYS A 90 -5.03 -25.95 30.50
C LYS A 90 -3.93 -25.39 29.60
N LYS A 91 -2.99 -26.25 29.17
CA LYS A 91 -1.88 -25.83 28.32
C LYS A 91 -2.35 -25.37 26.93
N ILE A 92 -3.34 -26.05 26.35
CA ILE A 92 -3.96 -25.64 25.09
C ILE A 92 -4.63 -24.28 25.22
N GLU A 93 -5.36 -24.03 26.32
CA GLU A 93 -6.01 -22.75 26.57
C GLU A 93 -4.99 -21.60 26.72
N GLU A 94 -3.87 -21.84 27.39
CA GLU A 94 -2.77 -20.88 27.48
C GLU A 94 -2.18 -20.55 26.11
N LEU A 95 -1.90 -21.57 25.29
CA LEU A 95 -1.40 -21.38 23.92
C LEU A 95 -2.40 -20.60 23.06
N ASP A 96 -3.70 -20.86 23.21
CA ASP A 96 -4.75 -20.11 22.50
C ASP A 96 -4.80 -18.63 22.91
N LYS A 97 -4.61 -18.32 24.20
CA LYS A 97 -4.51 -16.94 24.67
C LYS A 97 -3.33 -16.22 24.02
N GLU A 98 -2.16 -16.85 23.96
CA GLU A 98 -0.97 -16.26 23.32
C GLU A 98 -1.15 -16.10 21.80
N ILE A 99 -1.70 -17.11 21.10
CA ILE A 99 -2.03 -17.01 19.67
C ILE A 99 -2.97 -15.83 19.41
N ASN A 100 -4.00 -15.65 20.23
CA ASN A 100 -4.96 -14.56 20.03
C ASN A 100 -4.33 -13.18 20.26
N LYS A 101 -3.42 -13.04 21.24
CA LYS A 101 -2.63 -11.81 21.40
C LYS A 101 -1.81 -11.52 20.14
N ILE A 102 -1.09 -12.51 19.62
CA ILE A 102 -0.26 -12.33 18.42
C ILE A 102 -1.13 -11.97 17.19
N LYS A 103 -2.28 -12.63 17.00
CA LYS A 103 -3.23 -12.30 15.94
C LYS A 103 -3.68 -10.84 15.99
N SER A 104 -4.02 -10.33 17.18
CA SER A 104 -4.44 -8.93 17.33
C SER A 104 -3.36 -7.92 16.90
N VAL A 105 -2.08 -8.25 17.13
CA VAL A 105 -0.95 -7.43 16.68
C VAL A 105 -0.80 -7.50 15.17
N ILE A 106 -0.90 -8.70 14.57
CA ILE A 106 -0.88 -8.89 13.11
C ILE A 106 -1.99 -8.07 12.44
N ASP A 107 -3.21 -8.13 12.97
CA ASP A 107 -4.37 -7.40 12.43
C ASP A 107 -4.14 -5.88 12.50
N TYR A 108 -3.64 -5.39 13.63
CA TYR A 108 -3.30 -3.98 13.80
C TYR A 108 -2.24 -3.51 12.79
N LEU A 109 -1.13 -4.25 12.65
CA LEU A 109 -0.05 -3.91 11.73
C LEU A 109 -0.53 -3.96 10.26
N SER A 110 -1.30 -4.99 9.91
CA SER A 110 -1.86 -5.16 8.56
C SER A 110 -2.81 -4.00 8.20
N LEU A 111 -3.66 -3.59 9.13
CA LEU A 111 -4.56 -2.45 8.94
C LEU A 111 -3.78 -1.14 8.74
N LYS A 112 -2.77 -0.88 9.58
CA LYS A 112 -1.92 0.31 9.44
C LYS A 112 -1.19 0.31 8.10
N LEU A 113 -0.63 -0.81 7.70
CA LEU A 113 0.06 -0.97 6.41
C LEU A 113 -0.88 -0.66 5.24
N SER A 114 -2.10 -1.20 5.24
CA SER A 114 -3.11 -0.90 4.22
C SER A 114 -3.47 0.60 4.17
N ASN A 115 -3.73 1.22 5.33
CA ASN A 115 -4.12 2.62 5.40
C ASN A 115 -3.04 3.57 4.85
N TYR A 116 -1.78 3.35 5.22
CA TYR A 116 -0.68 4.18 4.74
C TYR A 116 -0.35 3.94 3.27
N ASN A 117 -0.50 2.70 2.78
CA ASN A 117 -0.43 2.41 1.34
C ASN A 117 -1.43 3.27 0.55
N ASP A 118 -2.68 3.35 0.99
CA ASP A 118 -3.72 4.13 0.31
C ASP A 118 -3.45 5.64 0.35
N ILE A 119 -2.98 6.16 1.49
CA ILE A 119 -2.62 7.57 1.63
C ILE A 119 -1.47 7.93 0.67
N ILE A 120 -0.39 7.15 0.69
CA ILE A 120 0.79 7.40 -0.14
C ILE A 120 0.45 7.27 -1.62
N ARG A 121 -0.38 6.27 -1.99
CA ARG A 121 -0.88 6.10 -3.36
C ARG A 121 -1.60 7.37 -3.85
N LYS A 122 -2.46 7.98 -3.03
CA LYS A 122 -3.15 9.25 -3.40
C LYS A 122 -2.18 10.41 -3.66
N HIS A 123 -1.07 10.48 -2.92
CA HIS A 123 -0.07 11.54 -3.14
C HIS A 123 0.78 11.26 -4.38
N LEU A 124 1.16 10.01 -4.62
CA LEU A 124 1.92 9.60 -5.80
C LEU A 124 1.15 9.79 -7.11
N SER A 125 -0.18 9.61 -7.11
CA SER A 125 -1.00 9.89 -8.30
C SER A 125 -1.05 11.37 -8.64
N ARG A 126 -1.16 12.24 -7.62
CA ARG A 126 -1.14 13.70 -7.81
C ARG A 126 0.11 14.15 -8.56
N ILE A 127 1.28 13.60 -8.21
CA ILE A 127 2.56 14.00 -8.81
C ILE A 127 2.93 13.21 -10.08
N GLY A 128 2.00 12.41 -10.62
CA GLY A 128 2.19 11.63 -11.84
C GLY A 128 3.23 10.51 -11.73
N ILE A 129 3.60 10.10 -10.50
CA ILE A 129 4.52 8.97 -10.26
C ILE A 129 3.77 7.64 -10.21
N ILE A 130 2.51 7.65 -9.77
CA ILE A 130 1.56 6.70 -10.33
C ILE A 130 1.30 7.20 -11.73
N ARG A 131 2.18 6.82 -12.66
CA ARG A 131 1.71 6.56 -14.02
C ARG A 131 0.45 5.72 -13.80
N ILE A 132 -0.71 6.22 -14.23
CA ILE A 132 -1.79 5.37 -14.69
C ILE A 132 -1.06 4.22 -15.37
N GLU A 133 -1.07 3.03 -14.77
CA GLU A 133 -0.32 1.90 -15.31
C GLU A 133 -0.70 1.87 -16.78
N LYS A 134 0.30 1.94 -17.69
CA LYS A 134 -0.02 1.95 -19.12
C LYS A 134 -0.96 0.79 -19.33
N LYS A 135 -2.03 0.97 -20.12
CA LYS A 135 -3.05 -0.07 -20.34
C LYS A 135 -2.42 -1.46 -20.60
N GLU A 136 -1.28 -1.47 -21.28
CA GLU A 136 -0.42 -2.64 -21.54
C GLU A 136 0.09 -3.37 -20.28
N ASP A 137 0.49 -2.64 -19.23
CA ASP A 137 0.98 -3.18 -17.96
C ASP A 137 -0.17 -3.76 -17.11
N LEU A 138 -1.33 -3.10 -17.09
CA LEU A 138 -2.56 -3.63 -16.46
C LEU A 138 -3.02 -4.92 -17.15
N VAL A 139 -2.96 -4.97 -18.48
CA VAL A 139 -3.27 -6.17 -19.27
C VAL A 139 -2.29 -7.31 -18.97
N LYS A 140 -1.00 -7.03 -18.78
CA LYS A 140 -0.02 -8.04 -18.36
C LYS A 140 -0.31 -8.58 -16.96
N LYS A 141 -0.67 -7.70 -16.00
CA LYS A 141 -1.04 -8.12 -14.65
C LYS A 141 -2.30 -8.97 -14.62
N LEU A 142 -3.31 -8.64 -15.43
CA LEU A 142 -4.50 -9.47 -15.61
C LEU A 142 -4.14 -10.87 -16.12
N LYS A 143 -3.26 -10.96 -17.13
CA LYS A 143 -2.79 -12.26 -17.64
C LYS A 143 -2.05 -13.07 -16.58
N MET A 144 -1.13 -12.44 -15.83
CA MET A 144 -0.42 -13.12 -14.74
C MET A 144 -1.40 -13.60 -13.65
N LEU A 145 -2.39 -12.80 -13.29
CA LEU A 145 -3.41 -13.16 -12.30
C LEU A 145 -4.25 -14.36 -12.77
N GLU A 146 -4.60 -14.44 -14.05
CA GLU A 146 -5.26 -15.62 -14.62
C GLU A 146 -4.38 -16.87 -14.59
N GLU A 147 -3.09 -16.74 -14.87
CA GLU A 147 -2.14 -17.86 -14.81
C GLU A 147 -1.97 -18.37 -13.38
N MET A 148 -1.86 -17.47 -12.39
CA MET A 148 -1.78 -17.84 -10.97
C MET A 148 -3.04 -18.60 -10.50
N LYS A 149 -4.22 -18.16 -10.94
CA LYS A 149 -5.48 -18.89 -10.68
C LYS A 149 -5.46 -20.28 -11.30
N LYS A 150 -5.05 -20.40 -12.56
CA LYS A 150 -4.95 -21.69 -13.26
C LYS A 150 -3.97 -22.65 -12.60
N ARG A 151 -2.89 -22.12 -12.00
CA ARG A 151 -1.90 -22.90 -11.24
C ARG A 151 -2.35 -23.19 -9.80
N GLY A 152 -3.50 -22.70 -9.36
CA GLY A 152 -4.00 -22.88 -7.99
C GLY A 152 -3.21 -22.11 -6.92
N GLU A 153 -2.42 -21.11 -7.34
CA GLU A 153 -1.57 -20.30 -6.45
C GLU A 153 -2.38 -19.25 -5.67
N ILE A 154 -3.62 -18.99 -6.09
CA ILE A 154 -4.55 -18.05 -5.46
C ILE A 154 -5.96 -18.65 -5.41
N ASP A 155 -6.68 -18.37 -4.33
CA ASP A 155 -8.07 -18.78 -4.17
C ASP A 155 -9.04 -17.88 -4.97
N GLU A 156 -10.26 -18.36 -5.17
CA GLU A 156 -11.29 -17.70 -5.99
C GLU A 156 -11.63 -16.29 -5.48
N ILE A 157 -11.68 -16.09 -4.17
CA ILE A 157 -12.08 -14.82 -3.56
C ILE A 157 -10.99 -13.78 -3.77
N THR A 158 -9.73 -14.17 -3.54
CA THR A 158 -8.55 -13.34 -3.80
C THR A 158 -8.42 -12.99 -5.28
N TYR A 159 -8.67 -13.95 -6.18
CA TYR A 159 -8.69 -13.71 -7.62
C TYR A 159 -9.74 -12.67 -8.02
N ILE A 160 -11.00 -12.83 -7.57
CA ILE A 160 -12.10 -11.93 -7.92
C ILE A 160 -11.80 -10.50 -7.47
N LYS A 161 -11.29 -10.33 -6.25
CA LYS A 161 -10.96 -9.02 -5.70
C LYS A 161 -9.86 -8.32 -6.49
N LEU A 162 -8.73 -9.00 -6.71
CA LEU A 162 -7.60 -8.45 -7.46
C LEU A 162 -7.96 -8.16 -8.91
N ARG A 163 -8.77 -9.03 -9.53
CA ARG A 163 -9.27 -8.81 -10.89
C ARG A 163 -10.15 -7.56 -10.97
N SER A 164 -11.08 -7.40 -10.03
CA SER A 164 -11.98 -6.24 -9.99
C SER A 164 -11.19 -4.93 -9.81
N GLU A 165 -10.16 -4.94 -8.97
CA GLU A 165 -9.28 -3.79 -8.78
C GLU A 165 -8.53 -3.43 -10.08
N ILE A 166 -7.91 -4.42 -10.76
CA ILE A 166 -7.19 -4.18 -12.03
C ILE A 166 -8.15 -3.73 -13.14
N GLU A 167 -9.34 -4.32 -13.24
CA GLU A 167 -10.35 -3.94 -14.23
C GLU A 167 -10.91 -2.53 -13.97
N SER A 168 -11.04 -2.11 -12.70
CA SER A 168 -11.45 -0.74 -12.35
C SER A 168 -10.42 0.29 -12.83
N LEU A 169 -9.14 -0.03 -12.73
CA LEU A 169 -8.03 0.81 -13.19
C LEU A 169 -7.93 0.86 -14.73
N LEU A 170 -8.43 -0.16 -15.43
CA LEU A 170 -8.52 -0.17 -16.91
C LEU A 170 -9.67 0.65 -17.48
N LYS A 171 -10.70 0.92 -16.67
CA LYS A 171 -11.90 1.68 -17.07
C LYS A 171 -11.79 3.19 -16.78
N MET A 172 -10.77 3.59 -16.03
CA MET A 172 -10.39 5.00 -15.79
C MET A 172 -9.51 5.50 -16.94
#